data_AF-A0A3C1WH91-F1
#
_entry.id   AF-A0A3C1WH91-F1
#
_cell.length_a   1.000
_cell.length_b   1.000
_cell.length_c   1.000
_cell.angle_alpha   90.00
_cell.angle_beta   90.00
_cell.angle_gamma   90.00
#
_symmetry.space_group_name_H-M   'P 1'
#
loop_
_entity.id
_entity.type
_entity.pdbx_description
1 polymer ?
#
loop_
_entity_poly.entity_id
_entity_poly.type
_entity_poly.pdbx_seq_one_letter_code
_entity_poly.pdbx_strand_id
1 'polypeptide(L)'
;MKFLKKLFTPKEIKAVFGVLDEATYRYQNRGFELVRPVIERRLLNDPNGIAESIRTSKGRNPREWVYSHIANTAGTMLESGQFHLYRGMIHPLGPGNDLKKIFDDSIDVLTEMKVIDPEYAEKQKQALRTNIKDIG
;
A
#
# COMPACT_ATOMS: atom_id res chain seq x y z
N MET A 1 -27.14 -8.65 3.13
CA MET A 1 -26.43 -8.60 1.83
C MET A 1 -24.89 -8.70 1.87
N LYS A 2 -24.20 -8.66 3.02
CA LYS A 2 -22.72 -8.86 3.07
C LYS A 2 -22.26 -10.32 2.95
N PHE A 3 -23.08 -11.27 3.38
CA PHE A 3 -22.72 -12.70 3.42
C PHE A 3 -22.72 -13.39 2.05
N LEU A 4 -23.58 -12.98 1.11
CA LEU A 4 -23.64 -13.55 -0.25
C LEU A 4 -22.46 -13.11 -1.14
N LYS A 5 -21.84 -11.95 -0.88
CA LYS A 5 -20.68 -11.47 -1.66
C LYS A 5 -19.41 -12.30 -1.42
N LYS A 6 -19.27 -12.97 -0.27
CA LYS A 6 -18.11 -13.82 0.06
C LYS A 6 -18.07 -15.13 -0.73
N LEU A 7 -19.23 -15.68 -1.11
CA LEU A 7 -19.32 -16.95 -1.85
C LEU A 7 -18.89 -16.83 -3.32
N PHE A 8 -19.04 -15.66 -3.93
CA PHE A 8 -18.67 -15.39 -5.32
C PHE A 8 -17.41 -14.53 -5.48
N THR A 9 -16.60 -14.40 -4.41
CA THR A 9 -15.36 -13.62 -4.49
C THR A 9 -14.34 -14.32 -5.41
N PRO A 10 -13.82 -13.64 -6.46
CA PRO A 10 -12.83 -14.22 -7.37
C PRO A 10 -11.61 -14.78 -6.63
N LYS A 11 -11.00 -15.85 -7.15
CA LYS A 11 -9.81 -16.47 -6.54
C LYS A 11 -8.65 -15.46 -6.41
N GLU A 12 -8.54 -14.53 -7.35
CA GLU A 12 -7.54 -13.47 -7.35
C GLU A 12 -7.72 -12.55 -6.15
N ILE A 13 -8.97 -12.17 -5.83
CA ILE A 13 -9.28 -11.34 -4.67
C ILE A 13 -8.99 -12.08 -3.36
N LYS A 14 -9.28 -13.38 -3.29
CA LYS A 14 -8.90 -14.20 -2.13
C LYS A 14 -7.38 -14.23 -1.95
N ALA A 15 -6.62 -14.37 -3.02
CA ALA A 15 -5.17 -14.33 -2.98
C ALA A 15 -4.63 -12.95 -2.55
N VAL A 16 -5.25 -11.87 -3.02
CA VAL A 16 -4.93 -10.50 -2.57
C VAL A 16 -5.17 -10.35 -1.06
N PHE A 17 -6.31 -10.81 -0.54
CA PHE A 17 -6.56 -10.80 0.91
C PHE A 17 -5.52 -11.63 1.67
N GLY A 18 -5.12 -12.79 1.15
CA GLY A 18 -4.04 -13.60 1.74
C GLY A 18 -2.73 -12.84 1.87
N VAL A 19 -2.29 -12.13 0.82
CA VAL A 19 -1.07 -11.31 0.90
C VAL A 19 -1.26 -10.12 1.86
N LEU A 20 -2.45 -9.53 1.92
CA LEU A 20 -2.73 -8.43 2.86
C LEU A 20 -2.69 -8.90 4.32
N ASP A 21 -3.12 -10.13 4.59
CA ASP A 21 -2.97 -10.77 5.90
C ASP A 21 -1.49 -11.00 6.23
N GLU A 22 -0.67 -11.51 5.29
CA GLU A 22 0.78 -11.61 5.49
C GLU A 22 1.42 -10.25 5.80
N ALA A 23 1.06 -9.19 5.08
CA ALA A 23 1.55 -7.84 5.33
C ALA A 23 1.18 -7.33 6.74
N THR A 24 0.07 -7.79 7.30
CA THR A 24 -0.34 -7.47 8.68
C THR A 24 0.67 -8.04 9.68
N TYR A 25 1.08 -9.29 9.49
CA TYR A 25 2.12 -9.91 10.32
C TYR A 25 3.49 -9.29 10.10
N ARG A 26 3.79 -8.80 8.88
CA ARG A 26 5.05 -8.13 8.59
C ARG A 26 5.18 -6.79 9.31
N TYR A 27 4.14 -5.96 9.28
CA TYR A 27 4.23 -4.58 9.74
C TYR A 27 3.85 -4.38 11.21
N GLN A 28 2.82 -5.08 11.71
CA GLN A 28 2.38 -5.07 13.12
C GLN A 28 2.48 -3.71 13.84
N ASN A 29 2.08 -2.63 13.15
CA ASN A 29 2.23 -1.26 13.65
C ASN A 29 1.01 -0.40 13.30
N ARG A 30 0.92 0.78 13.94
CA ARG A 30 -0.22 1.69 13.81
C ARG A 30 -0.36 2.28 12.41
N GLY A 31 0.74 2.47 11.68
CA GLY A 31 0.71 2.90 10.29
C GLY A 31 -0.07 1.91 9.41
N PHE A 32 0.15 0.61 9.60
CA PHE A 32 -0.51 -0.40 8.79
C PHE A 32 -2.00 -0.56 9.13
N GLU A 33 -2.38 -0.34 10.39
CA GLU A 33 -3.79 -0.27 10.82
C GLU A 33 -4.57 0.82 10.07
N LEU A 34 -3.89 1.88 9.60
CA LEU A 34 -4.50 2.92 8.77
C LEU A 34 -4.55 2.52 7.29
N VAL A 35 -3.48 1.92 6.77
CA VAL A 35 -3.37 1.55 5.35
C VAL A 35 -4.34 0.43 4.96
N ARG A 36 -4.41 -0.63 5.78
CA ARG A 36 -5.17 -1.85 5.45
C ARG A 36 -6.66 -1.56 5.14
N PRO A 37 -7.42 -0.83 5.98
CA PRO A 37 -8.84 -0.57 5.72
C PRO A 37 -9.10 0.19 4.40
N VAL A 38 -8.18 1.03 3.95
CA VAL A 38 -8.30 1.75 2.67
C VAL A 38 -8.21 0.77 1.50
N ILE A 39 -7.25 -0.15 1.56
CA ILE A 39 -7.06 -1.19 0.53
C ILE A 39 -8.24 -2.18 0.54
N GLU A 40 -8.68 -2.63 1.72
CA GLU A 40 -9.84 -3.53 1.85
C GLU A 40 -11.10 -2.91 1.26
N ARG A 41 -11.34 -1.61 1.53
CA ARG A 41 -12.49 -0.90 0.96
C ARG A 41 -12.42 -0.87 -0.57
N ARG A 42 -11.24 -0.65 -1.14
CA ARG A 42 -11.03 -0.69 -2.59
C ARG A 42 -11.37 -2.07 -3.17
N LEU A 43 -10.91 -3.14 -2.51
CA LEU A 43 -11.19 -4.53 -2.92
C LEU A 43 -12.68 -4.87 -2.88
N LEU A 44 -13.40 -4.38 -1.87
CA LEU A 44 -14.82 -4.65 -1.70
C LEU A 44 -15.71 -3.83 -2.64
N ASN A 45 -15.22 -2.68 -3.11
CA ASN A 45 -15.96 -1.80 -4.02
C ASN A 45 -15.94 -2.29 -5.47
N ASP A 46 -14.81 -2.83 -5.94
CA ASP A 46 -14.68 -3.35 -7.30
C ASP A 46 -13.89 -4.68 -7.36
N PRO A 47 -14.44 -5.77 -6.80
CA PRO A 47 -13.74 -7.06 -6.77
C PRO A 47 -13.55 -7.66 -8.17
N ASN A 48 -14.47 -7.40 -9.10
CA ASN A 48 -14.41 -7.99 -10.44
C ASN A 48 -13.41 -7.24 -11.33
N GLY A 49 -13.40 -5.91 -11.33
CA GLY A 49 -12.42 -5.13 -12.09
C GLY A 49 -11.00 -5.37 -11.59
N ILE A 50 -10.80 -5.50 -10.28
CA ILE A 50 -9.50 -5.85 -9.72
C ILE A 50 -9.09 -7.27 -10.12
N ALA A 51 -9.99 -8.26 -10.00
CA ALA A 51 -9.69 -9.62 -10.42
C ALA A 51 -9.30 -9.69 -11.90
N GLU A 52 -10.02 -8.97 -12.76
CA GLU A 52 -9.72 -8.91 -14.18
C GLU A 52 -8.39 -8.21 -14.46
N SER A 53 -8.07 -7.13 -13.73
CA SER A 53 -6.78 -6.44 -13.84
C SER A 53 -5.61 -7.36 -13.48
N ILE A 54 -5.79 -8.27 -12.53
CA ILE A 54 -4.78 -9.27 -12.14
C ILE A 54 -4.66 -10.34 -13.22
N ARG A 55 -5.78 -10.90 -13.71
CA ARG A 55 -5.76 -11.93 -14.76
C ARG A 55 -5.14 -11.48 -16.07
N THR A 56 -5.47 -10.26 -16.49
CA THR A 56 -5.04 -9.70 -17.78
C THR A 56 -3.66 -9.08 -17.71
N SER A 57 -3.15 -8.83 -16.50
CA SER A 57 -1.77 -8.42 -16.35
C SER A 57 -0.85 -9.54 -16.84
N LYS A 58 0.03 -9.22 -17.78
CA LYS A 58 1.10 -10.13 -18.21
C LYS A 58 2.22 -10.22 -17.16
N GLY A 59 1.90 -10.11 -15.86
CA GLY A 59 2.91 -10.07 -14.79
C GLY A 59 2.45 -9.66 -13.37
N ARG A 60 1.33 -8.94 -13.18
CA ARG A 60 0.84 -8.59 -11.83
C ARG A 60 0.24 -9.79 -11.14
N ASN A 61 1.05 -10.43 -10.33
CA ASN A 61 0.55 -11.36 -9.33
C ASN A 61 -0.13 -10.59 -8.17
N PRO A 62 -1.00 -11.25 -7.38
CA PRO A 62 -1.67 -10.62 -6.24
C PRO A 62 -0.71 -9.91 -5.25
N ARG A 63 0.53 -10.41 -5.12
CA ARG A 63 1.53 -9.80 -4.23
C ARG A 63 2.00 -8.45 -4.74
N GLU A 64 2.30 -8.33 -6.03
CA GLU A 64 2.65 -7.05 -6.65
C GLU A 64 1.53 -6.02 -6.44
N TRP A 65 0.27 -6.44 -6.67
CA TRP A 65 -0.88 -5.56 -6.52
C TRP A 65 -0.99 -5.02 -5.09
N VAL A 66 -0.82 -5.89 -4.09
CA VAL A 66 -0.89 -5.51 -2.67
C VAL A 66 0.22 -4.54 -2.32
N TYR A 67 1.49 -4.88 -2.57
CA TYR A 67 2.60 -4.00 -2.17
C TYR A 67 2.60 -2.66 -2.93
N SER A 68 2.15 -2.65 -4.19
CA SER A 68 1.93 -1.39 -4.93
C SER A 68 0.88 -0.51 -4.25
N HIS A 69 -0.22 -1.10 -3.77
CA HIS A 69 -1.27 -0.35 -3.10
C HIS A 69 -0.94 0.02 -1.66
N ILE A 70 -0.13 -0.76 -0.96
CA ILE A 70 0.43 -0.38 0.33
C ILE A 70 1.33 0.84 0.16
N ALA A 71 2.29 0.79 -0.78
CA ALA A 71 3.17 1.91 -1.07
C ALA A 71 2.37 3.16 -1.45
N ASN A 72 1.46 3.07 -2.43
CA ASN A 72 0.66 4.21 -2.86
C ASN A 72 -0.18 4.81 -1.72
N THR A 73 -0.84 3.96 -0.93
CA THR A 73 -1.70 4.43 0.18
C THR A 73 -0.88 5.10 1.28
N ALA A 74 0.24 4.50 1.68
CA ALA A 74 1.14 5.08 2.68
C ALA A 74 1.75 6.41 2.20
N GLY A 75 2.15 6.47 0.93
CA GLY A 75 2.66 7.68 0.28
C GLY A 75 1.62 8.81 0.27
N THR A 76 0.41 8.53 -0.24
CA THR A 76 -0.70 9.50 -0.24
C THR A 76 -1.05 9.98 1.17
N MET A 77 -1.04 9.08 2.16
CA MET A 77 -1.27 9.46 3.56
C MET A 77 -0.19 10.43 4.06
N LEU A 78 1.09 10.15 3.80
CA LEU A 78 2.18 11.06 4.15
C LEU A 78 2.01 12.40 3.45
N GLU A 79 1.75 12.41 2.16
CA GLU A 79 1.57 13.64 1.35
C GLU A 79 0.31 14.44 1.72
N SER A 80 -0.61 13.90 2.53
CA SER A 80 -1.81 14.64 2.94
C SER A 80 -1.57 15.79 3.93
N GLY A 81 -0.39 15.83 4.58
CA GLY A 81 -0.13 16.78 5.67
C GLY A 81 -0.67 16.32 7.04
N GLN A 82 -1.65 15.40 7.09
CA GLN A 82 -2.34 14.99 8.32
C GLN A 82 -1.42 14.42 9.42
N PHE A 83 -0.26 13.86 9.04
CA PHE A 83 0.67 13.23 9.97
C PHE A 83 1.89 14.10 10.31
N HIS A 84 1.86 15.37 9.92
CA HIS A 84 2.92 16.34 10.19
C HIS A 84 2.61 17.19 11.41
N LEU A 85 3.67 17.56 12.14
CA LEU A 85 3.63 18.56 13.21
C LEU A 85 3.85 19.97 12.66
N TYR A 86 4.71 20.08 11.64
CA TYR A 86 5.05 21.29 10.88
C TYR A 86 5.61 20.84 9.52
N ARG A 87 5.71 21.75 8.54
CA ARG A 87 6.32 21.49 7.23
C ARG A 87 7.58 20.64 7.30
N GLY A 88 7.58 19.49 6.63
CA GLY A 88 8.72 18.56 6.61
C GLY A 88 8.97 17.78 7.90
N MET A 89 8.18 18.00 8.95
CA MET A 89 8.35 17.35 10.25
C MET A 89 7.17 16.44 10.54
N ILE A 90 7.38 15.14 10.34
CA ILE A 90 6.44 14.10 10.75
C ILE A 90 6.29 14.13 12.27
N HIS A 91 5.07 14.01 12.77
CA HIS A 91 4.81 13.96 14.21
C HIS A 91 5.52 12.75 14.83
N PRO A 92 6.47 12.93 15.76
CA PRO A 92 7.36 11.85 16.21
C PRO A 92 6.62 10.74 16.96
N LEU A 93 5.53 11.07 17.66
CA LEU A 93 4.68 10.11 18.37
C LEU A 93 3.46 9.65 17.54
N GLY A 94 3.34 10.13 16.32
CA GLY A 94 2.24 9.79 15.42
C GLY A 94 2.59 8.58 14.55
N PRO A 95 1.61 8.01 13.81
CA PRO A 95 1.84 6.86 12.94
C PRO A 95 2.60 7.22 11.65
N GLY A 96 2.94 8.49 11.41
CA GLY A 96 3.61 8.93 10.18
C GLY A 96 4.98 8.26 9.98
N ASN A 97 5.74 8.02 11.04
CA ASN A 97 7.02 7.31 10.92
C ASN A 97 6.82 5.85 10.52
N ASP A 98 5.75 5.21 11.00
CA ASP A 98 5.39 3.85 10.58
C ASP A 98 4.96 3.83 9.11
N LEU A 99 4.15 4.81 8.68
CA LEU A 99 3.75 4.96 7.28
C LEU A 99 4.96 5.14 6.36
N LYS A 100 5.96 5.92 6.77
CA LYS A 100 7.19 6.10 6.01
C LYS A 100 7.97 4.80 5.87
N LYS A 101 8.10 4.02 6.96
CA LYS A 101 8.75 2.69 6.92
C LYS A 101 7.99 1.73 6.01
N ILE A 102 6.67 1.67 6.13
CA ILE A 102 5.81 0.84 5.28
C ILE A 102 5.97 1.21 3.79
N PHE A 103 6.05 2.50 3.47
CA PHE A 103 6.31 2.95 2.12
C PHE A 103 7.66 2.45 1.62
N ASP A 104 8.73 2.77 2.35
CA ASP A 104 10.11 2.42 1.97
C ASP A 104 10.23 0.90 1.79
N ASP A 105 9.75 0.11 2.75
CA ASP A 105 9.76 -1.37 2.71
C ASP A 105 8.94 -1.93 1.56
N SER A 106 7.79 -1.34 1.23
CA SER A 106 6.95 -1.83 0.14
C SER A 106 7.59 -1.58 -1.22
N ILE A 107 8.28 -0.44 -1.38
CA ILE A 107 9.09 -0.16 -2.57
C ILE A 107 10.24 -1.16 -2.69
N ASP A 108 10.89 -1.52 -1.58
CA ASP A 108 11.95 -2.53 -1.57
C ASP A 108 11.43 -3.90 -1.98
N VAL A 109 10.28 -4.34 -1.45
CA VAL A 109 9.64 -5.60 -1.87
C VAL A 109 9.32 -5.60 -3.37
N LEU A 110 8.81 -4.49 -3.92
CA LEU A 110 8.53 -4.39 -5.36
C LEU A 110 9.81 -4.45 -6.21
N THR A 111 10.90 -3.90 -5.68
CA THR A 111 12.22 -3.95 -6.33
C THR A 111 12.80 -5.36 -6.31
N GLU A 112 12.73 -6.06 -5.17
CA GLU A 112 13.14 -7.47 -5.01
C GLU A 112 12.36 -8.39 -5.96
N MET A 113 11.06 -8.11 -6.13
CA MET A 113 10.19 -8.81 -7.08
C MET A 113 10.47 -8.46 -8.55
N LYS A 114 11.40 -7.53 -8.83
CA LYS A 114 11.73 -6.99 -10.17
C LYS A 114 10.54 -6.37 -10.89
N VAL A 115 9.56 -5.87 -10.13
CA VAL A 115 8.41 -5.14 -10.66
C VAL A 115 8.84 -3.74 -11.08
N ILE A 116 9.72 -3.14 -10.30
CA ILE A 116 10.36 -1.86 -10.57
C ILE A 116 11.87 -2.04 -10.51
N ASP A 117 12.61 -1.23 -11.26
CA ASP A 117 14.06 -1.20 -11.19
C ASP A 117 14.56 -0.39 -9.98
N PRO A 118 15.78 -0.66 -9.48
CA PRO A 118 16.32 0.03 -8.31
C PRO A 118 16.46 1.55 -8.47
N GLU A 119 16.71 2.04 -9.68
CA GLU A 119 16.84 3.49 -9.93
C GLU A 119 15.48 4.17 -9.75
N TYR A 120 14.43 3.57 -10.31
CA TYR A 120 13.06 4.04 -10.13
C TYR A 120 12.61 3.94 -8.67
N ALA A 121 12.97 2.88 -7.95
CA ALA A 121 12.68 2.72 -6.54
C ALA A 121 13.27 3.87 -5.69
N GLU A 122 14.55 4.21 -5.91
CA GLU A 122 15.18 5.33 -5.23
C GLU A 122 14.55 6.67 -5.61
N LYS A 123 14.20 6.86 -6.89
CA LYS A 123 13.48 8.06 -7.34
C LYS A 123 12.15 8.23 -6.62
N GLN A 124 11.38 7.15 -6.44
CA GLN A 124 10.10 7.17 -5.71
C GLN A 124 10.30 7.56 -4.24
N LYS A 125 11.28 6.93 -3.57
CA LYS A 125 11.57 7.23 -2.16
C LYS A 125 12.07 8.67 -1.97
N GLN A 126 12.88 9.19 -2.90
CA GLN A 126 13.33 10.57 -2.89
C GLN A 126 12.19 11.55 -3.15
N ALA A 127 11.34 11.28 -4.16
CA ALA A 127 10.18 12.11 -4.46
C ALA A 127 9.26 12.27 -3.24
N LEU A 128 8.95 11.17 -2.55
CA LEU A 128 8.15 11.23 -1.33
C LEU A 128 8.81 12.09 -0.25
N ARG A 129 10.13 11.96 -0.03
CA ARG A 129 10.86 12.75 0.96
C ARG A 129 10.89 14.25 0.62
N THR A 130 10.97 14.59 -0.66
CA THR A 130 10.83 15.97 -1.12
C THR A 130 9.42 16.49 -0.87
N ASN A 131 8.39 15.72 -1.26
CA ASN A 131 6.99 16.11 -1.04
C ASN A 131 6.70 16.33 0.45
N ILE A 132 7.18 15.44 1.33
CA ILE A 132 7.06 15.61 2.79
C ILE A 132 7.67 16.93 3.25
N LYS A 133 8.83 17.34 2.73
CA LYS A 133 9.49 18.61 3.09
C LYS A 133 8.69 19.83 2.67
N ASP A 134 7.91 19.74 1.61
CA ASP A 134 7.15 20.86 1.07
C ASP A 134 5.74 20.97 1.68
N ILE A 135 5.29 19.91 2.37
CA ILE A 135 3.92 19.77 2.91
C ILE A 135 3.90 19.92 4.44
N GLY A 136 2.91 20.67 4.95
CA GLY A 136 2.69 21.04 6.36
C GLY A 136 2.63 22.56 6.51
#